data_AF-A0A6B3FI87-F1
#
_entry.id   AF-A0A6B3FI87-F1
#
_cell.length_a   1.000
_cell.length_b   1.000
_cell.length_c   1.000
_cell.angle_alpha   90.00
_cell.angle_beta   90.00
_cell.angle_gamma   90.00
#
_symmetry.space_group_name_H-M   'P 1'
#
loop_
_entity.id
_entity.type
_entity.pdbx_description
1 polymer ?
#
loop_
_entity_poly.entity_id
_entity_poly.type
_entity_poly.pdbx_seq_one_letter_code
_entity_poly.pdbx_strand_id
1 'polypeptide(L)'
;MNTPANPAAFQPGDRVVCADGVARTVRGMATQRPQEPACVVTEDGVEWIAAHCRRANREDVAAARTVSAYAAALAQKNPDLNLPQRSAALADLDMALTYRDAAETDATARNTIAAAHSPAGRDLAGLVTRRGTGADDPTPEGREEAALQKEACALFAVLSQDGHAHAFQRVQPFGAEHPVGWTYRTGYGANVRYGWITAHTGKRGATTVEHRWQAEEATAGAAVLAGTAVPSQEHCAAMTSAELRELVDRLRDRASRTLGVDPRHVLDQDVAAALQLLAAWHFAEVPRGFNPAAKEGCEDHDPSVTGLVVVPAANGHVTALWVENGRYVTPAGDPFRAQCRALRQEFENAGWKVVPGTVRVVTAHRPTP
;
A
#
# COMPACT_ATOMS: atom_id res chain seq x y z
N MET A 1 -17.72 28.63 10.50
CA MET A 1 -17.96 27.30 9.89
C MET A 1 -16.97 26.34 10.51
N ASN A 2 -17.46 25.42 11.33
CA ASN A 2 -16.65 24.57 12.19
C ASN A 2 -15.94 23.48 11.38
N THR A 3 -14.62 23.50 11.43
CA THR A 3 -13.74 22.38 11.05
C THR A 3 -14.03 21.18 11.96
N PRO A 4 -14.22 19.95 11.45
CA PRO A 4 -14.34 18.79 12.31
C PRO A 4 -13.01 18.56 13.05
N ALA A 5 -13.07 18.53 14.39
CA ALA A 5 -11.94 18.26 15.25
C ALA A 5 -11.65 16.74 15.32
N ASN A 6 -10.35 16.40 15.24
CA ASN A 6 -9.68 15.16 15.64
C ASN A 6 -10.15 13.81 15.03
N PRO A 7 -9.26 13.05 14.35
CA PRO A 7 -9.60 11.73 13.83
C PRO A 7 -9.67 10.70 14.97
N ALA A 8 -10.88 10.20 15.22
CA ALA A 8 -11.29 9.01 15.99
C ALA A 8 -11.12 9.01 17.52
N ALA A 9 -12.13 9.53 18.24
CA ALA A 9 -12.38 9.16 19.63
C ALA A 9 -13.23 7.87 19.68
N PHE A 10 -12.68 6.79 20.25
CA PHE A 10 -13.44 5.56 20.50
C PHE A 10 -14.55 5.81 21.51
N GLN A 11 -15.71 5.21 21.28
CA GLN A 11 -16.88 5.35 22.15
C GLN A 11 -16.93 4.20 23.16
N PRO A 12 -17.46 4.44 24.38
CA PRO A 12 -17.83 3.35 25.28
C PRO A 12 -18.70 2.31 24.57
N GLY A 13 -18.32 1.04 24.66
CA GLY A 13 -18.96 -0.08 23.97
C GLY A 13 -18.36 -0.44 22.61
N ASP A 14 -17.46 0.37 22.05
CA ASP A 14 -16.69 -0.03 20.86
C ASP A 14 -15.85 -1.27 21.17
N ARG A 15 -15.73 -2.16 20.19
CA ARG A 15 -14.73 -3.23 20.17
C ARG A 15 -13.49 -2.70 19.46
N VAL A 16 -12.32 -3.02 20.00
CA VAL A 16 -11.04 -2.62 19.42
C VAL A 16 -10.04 -3.78 19.46
N VAL A 17 -9.20 -3.90 18.44
CA VAL A 17 -7.99 -4.72 18.45
C VAL A 17 -6.81 -3.79 18.63
N CYS A 18 -6.07 -3.94 19.73
CA CYS A 18 -4.91 -3.11 20.03
C CYS A 18 -3.60 -3.80 19.59
N ALA A 19 -2.45 -3.17 19.85
CA ALA A 19 -1.14 -3.57 19.33
C ALA A 19 -0.75 -5.03 19.60
N ASP A 20 -1.30 -5.64 20.64
CA ASP A 20 -1.04 -7.03 21.01
C ASP A 20 -1.92 -8.04 20.28
N GLY A 21 -2.76 -7.59 19.35
CA GLY A 21 -3.62 -8.46 18.54
C GLY A 21 -4.81 -9.03 19.30
N VAL A 22 -5.14 -8.52 20.50
CA VAL A 22 -6.28 -9.00 21.29
C VAL A 22 -7.45 -8.03 21.20
N ALA A 23 -8.64 -8.55 20.87
CA ALA A 23 -9.86 -7.76 20.82
C ALA A 23 -10.48 -7.53 22.21
N ARG A 24 -10.78 -6.28 22.52
CA ARG A 24 -11.30 -5.80 23.81
C ARG A 24 -12.49 -4.88 23.64
N THR A 25 -13.28 -4.73 24.70
CA THR A 25 -14.35 -3.73 24.76
C THR A 25 -13.85 -2.43 25.38
N VAL A 26 -14.16 -1.31 24.77
CA VAL A 26 -13.83 0.05 25.23
C VAL A 26 -14.81 0.47 26.33
N ARG A 27 -14.27 0.91 27.48
CA ARG A 27 -15.05 1.61 28.52
C ARG A 27 -15.17 3.10 28.24
N GLY A 28 -14.21 3.69 27.55
CA GLY A 28 -14.18 5.09 27.17
C GLY A 28 -12.76 5.55 26.89
N MET A 29 -12.60 6.86 26.64
CA MET A 29 -11.28 7.47 26.53
C MET A 29 -10.75 7.84 27.91
N ALA A 30 -9.45 7.65 28.14
CA ALA A 30 -8.78 8.11 29.36
C ALA A 30 -8.81 9.65 29.42
N THR A 31 -8.76 10.21 30.63
CA THR A 31 -8.65 11.66 30.80
C THR A 31 -7.34 12.14 30.17
N GLN A 32 -7.43 13.08 29.24
CA GLN A 32 -6.27 13.58 28.50
C GLN A 32 -5.29 14.26 29.45
N ARG A 33 -4.10 13.68 29.62
CA ARG A 33 -3.02 14.30 30.39
C ARG A 33 -2.12 15.09 29.42
N PRO A 34 -1.65 16.30 29.79
CA PRO A 34 -0.74 17.06 28.95
C PRO A 34 0.52 16.22 28.65
N GLN A 35 0.91 16.12 27.38
CA GLN A 35 2.09 15.36 26.91
C GLN A 35 1.97 13.81 27.00
N GLU A 36 0.77 13.28 27.25
CA GLU A 36 0.47 11.84 27.15
C GLU A 36 -0.50 11.59 25.97
N PRO A 37 -0.54 10.35 25.44
CA PRO A 37 -1.32 10.05 24.26
C PRO A 37 -2.79 9.95 24.64
N ALA A 38 -3.67 10.12 23.65
CA ALA A 38 -5.04 9.72 23.83
C ALA A 38 -5.06 8.20 24.06
N CYS A 39 -5.42 7.78 25.28
CA CYS A 39 -5.60 6.38 25.62
C CYS A 39 -7.08 5.99 25.58
N VAL A 40 -7.35 4.77 25.16
CA VAL A 40 -8.62 4.09 25.32
C VAL A 40 -8.53 3.19 26.55
N VAL A 41 -9.50 3.30 27.45
CA VAL A 41 -9.61 2.43 28.62
C VAL A 41 -10.42 1.21 28.21
N THR A 42 -9.87 0.02 28.37
CA THR A 42 -10.56 -1.24 28.05
C THR A 42 -11.30 -1.83 29.26
N GLU A 43 -12.10 -2.87 29.04
CA GLU A 43 -12.97 -3.48 30.06
C GLU A 43 -12.24 -4.03 31.30
N ASP A 44 -10.97 -4.41 31.12
CA ASP A 44 -10.01 -4.82 32.15
C ASP A 44 -9.40 -3.63 32.93
N GLY A 45 -9.77 -2.39 32.57
CA GLY A 45 -9.27 -1.16 33.18
C GLY A 45 -7.89 -0.74 32.68
N VAL A 46 -7.33 -1.45 31.67
CA VAL A 46 -6.02 -1.13 31.09
C VAL A 46 -6.16 0.02 30.10
N GLU A 47 -5.22 0.96 30.14
CA GLU A 47 -5.12 2.07 29.20
C GLU A 47 -4.27 1.65 28.00
N TRP A 48 -4.85 1.69 26.80
CA TRP A 48 -4.17 1.42 25.53
C TRP A 48 -4.08 2.69 24.70
N ILE A 49 -2.96 2.89 24.01
CA ILE A 49 -2.80 4.05 23.13
C ILE A 49 -3.80 3.93 21.97
N ALA A 50 -4.71 4.90 21.85
CA ALA A 50 -5.81 4.85 20.89
C ALA A 50 -5.32 4.73 19.44
N ALA A 51 -4.20 5.38 19.10
CA ALA A 51 -3.59 5.29 17.76
C ALA A 51 -3.10 3.89 17.38
N HIS A 52 -2.89 3.00 18.37
CA HIS A 52 -2.48 1.62 18.17
C HIS A 52 -3.65 0.63 18.24
N CYS A 53 -4.86 1.14 18.42
CA CYS A 53 -6.07 0.35 18.42
C CYS A 53 -6.82 0.58 17.10
N ARG A 54 -7.32 -0.51 16.53
CA ARG A 54 -8.21 -0.48 15.37
C ARG A 54 -9.60 -0.88 15.82
N ARG A 55 -10.62 -0.13 15.40
CA ARG A 55 -12.00 -0.50 15.68
C ARG A 55 -12.33 -1.87 15.08
N ALA A 56 -13.09 -2.64 15.82
CA ALA A 56 -13.43 -4.04 15.57
C ALA A 56 -14.92 -4.28 15.87
N ASN A 57 -15.75 -3.28 15.62
CA ASN A 57 -17.19 -3.42 15.73
C ASN A 57 -17.70 -4.38 14.66
N ARG A 58 -18.96 -4.81 14.80
CA ARG A 58 -19.59 -5.76 13.88
C ARG A 58 -19.49 -5.33 12.41
N GLU A 59 -19.59 -4.03 12.15
CA GLU A 59 -19.46 -3.46 10.80
C GLU A 59 -18.03 -3.57 10.26
N ASP A 60 -17.02 -3.30 11.09
CA ASP A 60 -15.60 -3.39 10.72
C ASP A 60 -15.20 -4.86 10.44
N VAL A 61 -15.68 -5.79 11.28
CA VAL A 61 -15.51 -7.24 11.06
C VAL A 61 -16.24 -7.73 9.82
N ALA A 62 -17.45 -7.23 9.55
CA ALA A 62 -18.18 -7.53 8.32
C ALA A 62 -17.46 -7.01 7.07
N ALA A 63 -16.90 -5.80 7.12
CA ALA A 63 -16.07 -5.25 6.06
C ALA A 63 -14.83 -6.13 5.81
N ALA A 64 -14.14 -6.56 6.87
CA ALA A 64 -12.99 -7.45 6.74
C ALA A 64 -13.36 -8.83 6.17
N ARG A 65 -14.55 -9.36 6.48
CA ARG A 65 -15.08 -10.59 5.84
C ARG A 65 -15.29 -10.38 4.34
N THR A 66 -15.86 -9.25 3.94
CA THR A 66 -16.02 -8.89 2.52
C THR A 66 -14.66 -8.78 1.82
N VAL A 67 -13.69 -8.09 2.43
CA VAL A 67 -12.33 -7.93 1.87
C VAL A 67 -11.65 -9.28 1.71
N SER A 68 -11.64 -10.13 2.74
CA SER A 68 -11.02 -11.46 2.68
C SER A 68 -11.72 -12.39 1.67
N ALA A 69 -13.05 -12.39 1.59
CA ALA A 69 -13.77 -13.18 0.60
C ALA A 69 -13.45 -12.71 -0.83
N TYR A 70 -13.41 -11.40 -1.05
CA TYR A 70 -13.09 -10.81 -2.34
C TYR A 70 -11.64 -11.06 -2.75
N ALA A 71 -10.68 -10.82 -1.86
CA ALA A 71 -9.26 -11.05 -2.11
C ALA A 71 -8.94 -12.52 -2.35
N ALA A 72 -9.59 -13.44 -1.61
CA ALA A 72 -9.51 -14.87 -1.86
C ALA A 72 -10.06 -15.26 -3.23
N ALA A 73 -11.23 -14.73 -3.62
CA ALA A 73 -11.80 -14.98 -4.94
C ALA A 73 -10.92 -14.41 -6.08
N LEU A 74 -10.30 -13.24 -5.86
CA LEU A 74 -9.40 -12.61 -6.82
C LEU A 74 -8.08 -13.41 -6.97
N ALA A 75 -7.52 -13.88 -5.87
CA ALA A 75 -6.36 -14.77 -5.89
C ALA A 75 -6.71 -16.08 -6.60
N GLN A 76 -7.85 -16.70 -6.30
CA GLN A 76 -8.31 -17.93 -6.97
C GLN A 76 -8.50 -17.75 -8.48
N LYS A 77 -9.01 -16.60 -8.93
CA LYS A 77 -9.19 -16.28 -10.35
C LYS A 77 -7.88 -16.07 -11.12
N ASN A 78 -6.76 -15.82 -10.45
CA ASN A 78 -5.46 -15.58 -11.05
C ASN A 78 -4.46 -16.66 -10.57
N PRO A 79 -4.37 -17.83 -11.23
CA PRO A 79 -3.62 -18.99 -10.72
C PRO A 79 -2.10 -18.85 -10.83
N ASP A 80 -1.59 -17.99 -11.71
CA ASP A 80 -0.14 -17.78 -11.87
C ASP A 80 0.43 -17.02 -10.66
N LEU A 81 1.43 -17.63 -10.03
CA LEU A 81 2.10 -17.13 -8.83
C LEU A 81 2.96 -15.88 -9.08
N ASN A 82 3.42 -15.69 -10.32
CA ASN A 82 4.30 -14.58 -10.69
C ASN A 82 3.52 -13.34 -11.12
N LEU A 83 2.18 -13.42 -11.20
CA LEU A 83 1.34 -12.27 -11.47
C LEU A 83 1.36 -11.31 -10.27
N PRO A 84 1.80 -10.05 -10.44
CA PRO A 84 1.75 -9.04 -9.38
C PRO A 84 0.35 -8.88 -8.76
N GLN A 85 -0.69 -9.14 -9.55
CA GLN A 85 -2.10 -9.11 -9.15
C GLN A 85 -2.42 -10.16 -8.08
N ARG A 86 -1.92 -11.39 -8.24
CA ARG A 86 -2.11 -12.46 -7.24
C ARG A 86 -1.33 -12.13 -5.97
N SER A 87 -0.10 -11.62 -6.10
CA SER A 87 0.71 -11.19 -4.95
C SER A 87 0.04 -10.10 -4.13
N ALA A 88 -0.55 -9.09 -4.78
CA ALA A 88 -1.30 -8.02 -4.11
C ALA A 88 -2.58 -8.55 -3.46
N ALA A 89 -3.35 -9.38 -4.17
CA ALA A 89 -4.55 -10.02 -3.62
C ALA A 89 -4.24 -10.91 -2.41
N LEU A 90 -3.12 -11.65 -2.44
CA LEU A 90 -2.68 -12.46 -1.31
C LEU A 90 -2.24 -11.59 -0.12
N ALA A 91 -1.61 -10.43 -0.35
CA ALA A 91 -1.28 -9.48 0.72
C ALA A 91 -2.53 -8.86 1.36
N ASP A 92 -3.53 -8.50 0.55
CA ASP A 92 -4.82 -7.99 1.06
C ASP A 92 -5.60 -9.08 1.80
N LEU A 93 -5.52 -10.33 1.32
CA LEU A 93 -6.10 -11.49 1.98
C LEU A 93 -5.43 -11.76 3.34
N ASP A 94 -4.10 -11.78 3.37
CA ASP A 94 -3.31 -11.98 4.59
C ASP A 94 -3.60 -10.88 5.64
N MET A 95 -3.67 -9.62 5.19
CA MET A 95 -4.06 -8.48 6.02
C MET A 95 -5.47 -8.65 6.62
N ALA A 96 -6.43 -9.08 5.80
CA ALA A 96 -7.80 -9.27 6.25
C ALA A 96 -7.94 -10.48 7.18
N LEU A 97 -7.22 -11.58 6.92
CA LEU A 97 -7.23 -12.78 7.77
C LEU A 97 -6.56 -12.53 9.12
N THR A 98 -5.41 -11.83 9.15
CA THR A 98 -4.72 -11.46 10.40
C THR A 98 -5.59 -10.57 11.28
N TYR A 99 -6.21 -9.54 10.70
CA TYR A 99 -7.15 -8.70 11.45
C TYR A 99 -8.37 -9.49 11.94
N ARG A 100 -8.92 -10.39 11.12
CA ARG A 100 -10.06 -11.23 11.49
C ARG A 100 -9.71 -12.24 12.59
N ASP A 101 -8.51 -12.82 12.59
CA ASP A 101 -8.09 -13.75 13.64
C ASP A 101 -8.13 -13.08 15.02
N ALA A 102 -7.68 -11.82 15.09
CA ALA A 102 -7.72 -10.99 16.28
C ALA A 102 -9.13 -10.49 16.64
N ALA A 103 -9.93 -10.08 15.64
CA ALA A 103 -11.20 -9.37 15.83
C ALA A 103 -12.44 -10.28 15.93
N GLU A 104 -12.40 -11.48 15.34
CA GLU A 104 -13.55 -12.36 15.17
C GLU A 104 -13.89 -13.10 16.46
N THR A 105 -15.13 -12.95 16.94
CA THR A 105 -15.60 -13.63 18.16
C THR A 105 -16.33 -14.94 17.86
N ASP A 106 -16.81 -15.12 16.63
CA ASP A 106 -17.50 -16.33 16.21
C ASP A 106 -16.53 -17.52 16.06
N ALA A 107 -16.77 -18.57 16.84
CA ALA A 107 -15.91 -19.75 16.89
C ALA A 107 -15.87 -20.53 15.55
N THR A 108 -16.97 -20.52 14.80
CA THR A 108 -17.06 -21.19 13.50
C THR A 108 -16.23 -20.45 12.45
N ALA A 109 -16.28 -19.13 12.46
CA ALA A 109 -15.48 -18.25 11.60
C ALA A 109 -13.97 -18.34 11.92
N ARG A 110 -13.59 -18.38 13.21
CA ARG A 110 -12.18 -18.60 13.63
C ARG A 110 -11.64 -19.96 13.17
N ASN A 111 -12.43 -21.03 13.31
CA ASN A 111 -12.03 -22.35 12.83
C ASN A 111 -11.89 -22.40 11.30
N THR A 112 -12.71 -21.64 10.56
CA THR A 112 -12.61 -21.52 9.10
C THR A 112 -11.34 -20.75 8.67
N ILE A 113 -10.96 -19.72 9.43
CA ILE A 113 -9.71 -18.97 9.23
C ILE A 113 -8.50 -19.87 9.51
N ALA A 114 -8.50 -20.63 10.61
CA ALA A 114 -7.44 -21.60 10.91
C ALA A 114 -7.32 -22.69 9.83
N ALA A 115 -8.44 -23.15 9.25
CA ALA A 115 -8.45 -24.11 8.14
C ALA A 115 -7.92 -23.51 6.83
N ALA A 116 -8.15 -22.22 6.55
CA ALA A 116 -7.63 -21.52 5.36
C ALA A 116 -6.09 -21.37 5.37
N HIS A 117 -5.47 -21.45 6.56
CA HIS A 117 -4.01 -21.51 6.72
C HIS A 117 -3.42 -22.92 6.52
N SER A 118 -4.27 -23.94 6.31
CA SER A 118 -3.82 -25.33 6.09
C SER A 118 -3.55 -25.61 4.59
N PRO A 119 -2.53 -26.41 4.23
CA PRO A 119 -2.11 -26.64 2.84
C PRO A 119 -3.16 -27.25 1.89
N ALA A 120 -4.29 -27.74 2.42
CA ALA A 120 -5.26 -28.57 1.69
C ALA A 120 -6.38 -27.81 0.95
N GLY A 121 -6.52 -26.49 1.10
CA GLY A 121 -7.63 -25.71 0.51
C GLY A 121 -7.48 -25.30 -0.96
N ARG A 122 -6.61 -25.97 -1.75
CA ARG A 122 -6.05 -25.40 -2.99
C ARG A 122 -6.66 -25.87 -4.31
N ASP A 123 -7.73 -26.66 -4.34
CA ASP A 123 -8.30 -27.18 -5.59
C ASP A 123 -9.76 -26.78 -5.81
N LEU A 124 -10.02 -26.09 -6.93
CA LEU A 124 -11.05 -26.40 -7.94
C LEU A 124 -11.25 -25.21 -8.90
N ALA A 125 -10.78 -25.36 -10.13
CA ALA A 125 -11.00 -24.45 -11.24
C ALA A 125 -11.81 -25.13 -12.35
N GLY A 126 -12.78 -24.43 -12.94
CA GLY A 126 -13.38 -24.82 -14.21
C GLY A 126 -14.69 -24.13 -14.54
N LEU A 127 -14.66 -23.18 -15.49
CA LEU A 127 -15.29 -23.28 -16.82
C LEU A 127 -15.28 -21.92 -17.55
N VAL A 128 -14.80 -21.97 -18.80
CA VAL A 128 -14.68 -20.87 -19.76
C VAL A 128 -15.95 -20.78 -20.60
N THR A 129 -16.37 -19.56 -20.98
CA THR A 129 -17.26 -19.40 -22.16
C THR A 129 -16.74 -18.28 -23.07
N ARG A 130 -16.63 -18.61 -24.36
CA ARG A 130 -16.12 -17.79 -25.48
C ARG A 130 -17.29 -17.06 -26.14
N ARG A 131 -17.13 -15.81 -26.58
CA ARG A 131 -18.04 -15.18 -27.55
C ARG A 131 -17.27 -14.40 -28.62
N GLY A 132 -17.75 -14.53 -29.85
CA GLY A 132 -17.06 -14.16 -31.10
C GLY A 132 -17.12 -12.68 -31.47
N THR A 133 -16.23 -12.33 -32.39
CA THR A 133 -15.87 -11.01 -32.90
C THR A 133 -16.80 -10.51 -34.00
N GLY A 134 -17.08 -9.20 -34.00
CA GLY A 134 -17.78 -8.46 -35.06
C GLY A 134 -16.79 -7.71 -35.97
N ALA A 135 -17.22 -7.37 -37.17
CA ALA A 135 -16.38 -7.08 -38.34
C ALA A 135 -15.79 -5.66 -38.49
N ASP A 136 -15.58 -4.92 -37.39
CA ASP A 136 -14.84 -3.63 -37.38
C ASP A 136 -13.63 -3.68 -36.43
N ASP A 137 -13.16 -4.89 -36.11
CA ASP A 137 -12.13 -5.11 -35.11
C ASP A 137 -10.76 -4.64 -35.64
N PRO A 138 -10.08 -3.70 -34.95
CA PRO A 138 -8.73 -3.30 -35.32
C PRO A 138 -7.80 -4.52 -35.35
N THR A 139 -6.76 -4.42 -36.19
CA THR A 139 -5.75 -5.47 -36.30
C THR A 139 -5.19 -5.83 -34.91
N PRO A 140 -4.75 -7.08 -34.66
CA PRO A 140 -4.20 -7.47 -33.37
C PRO A 140 -3.10 -6.55 -32.84
N GLU A 141 -2.23 -6.04 -33.73
CA GLU A 141 -1.20 -5.05 -33.41
C GLU A 141 -1.81 -3.70 -33.00
N GLY A 142 -2.83 -3.21 -33.71
CA GLY A 142 -3.55 -1.98 -33.34
C GLY A 142 -4.31 -2.09 -32.01
N ARG A 143 -4.76 -3.29 -31.63
CA ARG A 143 -5.34 -3.56 -30.31
C ARG A 143 -4.30 -3.52 -29.18
N GLU A 144 -3.12 -4.10 -29.41
CA GLU A 144 -2.02 -4.06 -28.44
C GLU A 144 -1.53 -2.62 -28.23
N GLU A 145 -1.30 -1.87 -29.31
CA GLU A 145 -0.88 -0.47 -29.25
C GLU A 145 -1.88 0.38 -28.48
N ALA A 146 -3.17 0.26 -28.79
CA ALA A 146 -4.22 0.99 -28.08
C ALA A 146 -4.26 0.64 -26.58
N ALA A 147 -3.99 -0.61 -26.21
CA ALA A 147 -3.93 -1.03 -24.81
C ALA A 147 -2.70 -0.43 -24.09
N LEU A 148 -1.53 -0.46 -24.73
CA LEU A 148 -0.30 0.12 -24.20
C LEU A 148 -0.42 1.63 -24.02
N GLN A 149 -1.00 2.34 -25.00
CA GLN A 149 -1.24 3.78 -24.89
C GLN A 149 -2.17 4.12 -23.73
N LYS A 150 -3.27 3.38 -23.56
CA LYS A 150 -4.21 3.59 -22.43
C LYS A 150 -3.52 3.41 -21.08
N GLU A 151 -2.68 2.39 -20.95
CA GLU A 151 -1.91 2.15 -19.72
C GLU A 151 -0.87 3.25 -19.49
N ALA A 152 -0.09 3.61 -20.51
CA ALA A 152 0.91 4.67 -20.43
C ALA A 152 0.28 5.99 -19.98
N CYS A 153 -0.82 6.41 -20.62
CA CYS A 153 -1.52 7.64 -20.27
C CYS A 153 -2.06 7.60 -18.83
N ALA A 154 -2.64 6.48 -18.40
CA ALA A 154 -3.21 6.37 -17.06
C ALA A 154 -2.13 6.43 -15.97
N LEU A 155 -1.05 5.66 -16.12
CA LEU A 155 0.05 5.65 -15.15
C LEU A 155 0.74 7.02 -15.13
N PHE A 156 1.05 7.61 -16.29
CA PHE A 156 1.65 8.93 -16.37
C PHE A 156 0.78 10.02 -15.74
N ALA A 157 -0.53 10.02 -16.01
CA ALA A 157 -1.45 11.01 -15.46
C ALA A 157 -1.51 10.97 -13.93
N VAL A 158 -1.45 9.78 -13.32
CA VAL A 158 -1.45 9.65 -11.86
C VAL A 158 -0.07 10.01 -11.29
N LEU A 159 1.01 9.41 -11.82
CA LEU A 159 2.37 9.58 -11.28
C LEU A 159 2.90 11.01 -11.41
N SER A 160 2.49 11.76 -12.44
CA SER A 160 2.86 13.17 -12.60
C SER A 160 2.16 14.11 -11.63
N GLN A 161 0.99 13.71 -11.09
CA GLN A 161 0.20 14.52 -10.17
C GLN A 161 0.40 14.12 -8.71
N ASP A 162 0.76 12.86 -8.45
CA ASP A 162 0.91 12.30 -7.12
C ASP A 162 2.12 11.36 -7.08
N GLY A 163 3.27 11.89 -6.63
CA GLY A 163 4.51 11.13 -6.51
C GLY A 163 4.46 9.99 -5.49
N HIS A 164 3.48 10.01 -4.56
CA HIS A 164 3.26 8.93 -3.59
C HIS A 164 2.38 7.82 -4.13
N ALA A 165 1.83 7.94 -5.35
CA ALA A 165 1.05 6.90 -5.98
C ALA A 165 1.93 5.66 -6.27
N HIS A 166 1.48 4.50 -5.81
CA HIS A 166 2.17 3.23 -5.98
C HIS A 166 1.19 2.06 -5.93
N ALA A 167 1.69 0.84 -6.14
CA ALA A 167 0.92 -0.41 -6.06
C ALA A 167 -0.34 -0.38 -6.97
N PHE A 168 -0.14 0.04 -8.22
CA PHE A 168 -1.21 0.12 -9.22
C PHE A 168 -1.78 -1.27 -9.52
N GLN A 169 -3.10 -1.34 -9.66
CA GLN A 169 -3.81 -2.59 -9.96
C GLN A 169 -4.85 -2.36 -11.05
N ARG A 170 -4.81 -3.21 -12.07
CA ARG A 170 -5.79 -3.22 -13.16
C ARG A 170 -7.16 -3.61 -12.62
N VAL A 171 -8.17 -2.85 -13.02
CA VAL A 171 -9.58 -3.21 -12.87
C VAL A 171 -10.02 -3.78 -14.21
N GLN A 172 -10.20 -5.10 -14.26
CA GLN A 172 -10.58 -5.82 -15.48
C GLN A 172 -11.75 -6.75 -15.16
N PRO A 173 -12.97 -6.42 -15.64
CA PRO A 173 -14.12 -7.30 -15.49
C PRO A 173 -13.83 -8.67 -16.12
N PHE A 174 -14.43 -9.71 -15.55
CA PHE A 174 -14.26 -11.07 -16.06
C PHE A 174 -14.71 -11.16 -17.53
N GLY A 175 -13.83 -11.69 -18.39
CA GLY A 175 -14.08 -11.82 -19.82
C GLY A 175 -13.79 -10.57 -20.66
N ALA A 176 -13.40 -9.44 -20.04
CA ALA A 176 -12.91 -8.29 -20.79
C ALA A 176 -11.50 -8.56 -21.33
N GLU A 177 -11.21 -8.20 -22.59
CA GLU A 177 -9.86 -8.32 -23.17
C GLU A 177 -8.88 -7.29 -22.57
N HIS A 178 -9.38 -6.14 -22.12
CA HIS A 178 -8.57 -5.03 -21.61
C HIS A 178 -9.11 -4.49 -20.28
N PRO A 179 -8.24 -3.87 -19.44
CA PRO A 179 -8.68 -3.22 -18.21
C PRO A 179 -9.57 -2.01 -18.52
N VAL A 180 -10.59 -1.81 -17.68
CA VAL A 180 -11.46 -0.62 -17.72
C VAL A 180 -10.85 0.56 -16.95
N GLY A 181 -9.80 0.30 -16.18
CA GLY A 181 -9.04 1.31 -15.45
C GLY A 181 -8.01 0.70 -14.51
N TRP A 182 -7.46 1.54 -13.63
CA TRP A 182 -6.50 1.17 -12.61
C TRP A 182 -6.86 1.80 -11.27
N THR A 183 -6.66 1.05 -10.20
CA THR A 183 -6.58 1.60 -8.84
C THR A 183 -5.13 1.77 -8.43
N TYR A 184 -4.86 2.65 -7.47
CA TYR A 184 -3.53 2.88 -6.92
C TYR A 184 -3.63 3.22 -5.44
N ARG A 185 -2.53 3.04 -4.70
CA ARG A 185 -2.42 3.38 -3.28
C ARG A 185 -1.71 4.72 -3.12
N THR A 186 -2.10 5.47 -2.09
CA THR A 186 -1.39 6.65 -1.60
C THR A 186 -1.26 6.58 -0.07
N GLY A 187 -0.27 7.28 0.48
CA GLY A 187 -0.03 7.32 1.93
C GLY A 187 0.59 6.04 2.51
N TYR A 188 0.76 6.02 3.83
CA TYR A 188 1.45 4.98 4.60
C TYR A 188 0.68 4.63 5.88
N GLY A 189 0.88 3.43 6.41
CA GLY A 189 0.28 2.98 7.66
C GLY A 189 -1.25 3.13 7.68
N ALA A 190 -1.79 3.71 8.76
CA ALA A 190 -3.23 3.97 8.89
C ALA A 190 -3.77 5.05 7.93
N ASN A 191 -2.88 5.86 7.33
CA ASN A 191 -3.24 6.93 6.40
C ASN A 191 -3.31 6.45 4.95
N VAL A 192 -3.17 5.15 4.70
CA VAL A 192 -3.30 4.57 3.36
C VAL A 192 -4.69 4.87 2.79
N ARG A 193 -4.72 5.36 1.56
CA ARG A 193 -5.95 5.57 0.78
C ARG A 193 -5.78 5.00 -0.62
N TYR A 194 -6.90 4.80 -1.31
CA TYR A 194 -6.95 4.23 -2.65
C TYR A 194 -7.59 5.20 -3.63
N GLY A 195 -6.87 5.49 -4.71
CA GLY A 195 -7.39 6.26 -5.84
C GLY A 195 -7.70 5.36 -7.02
N TRP A 196 -8.33 5.93 -8.04
CA TRP A 196 -8.58 5.24 -9.30
C TRP A 196 -8.56 6.17 -10.51
N ILE A 197 -8.30 5.58 -11.68
CA ILE A 197 -8.33 6.22 -12.99
C ILE A 197 -8.93 5.26 -14.02
N THR A 198 -9.81 5.77 -14.90
CA THR A 198 -10.40 4.96 -15.98
C THR A 198 -9.51 4.94 -17.22
N ALA A 199 -9.51 3.82 -17.93
CA ALA A 199 -8.64 3.61 -19.08
C ALA A 199 -9.04 4.38 -20.33
N HIS A 200 -10.32 4.73 -20.48
CA HIS A 200 -10.84 5.32 -21.72
C HIS A 200 -10.93 6.84 -21.66
N THR A 201 -11.30 7.39 -20.51
CA THR A 201 -11.45 8.85 -20.36
C THR A 201 -10.28 9.51 -19.65
N GLY A 202 -9.37 8.73 -19.06
CA GLY A 202 -8.37 9.25 -18.13
C GLY A 202 -8.99 9.90 -16.88
N LYS A 203 -10.31 9.78 -16.69
CA LYS A 203 -11.01 10.36 -15.54
C LYS A 203 -10.53 9.68 -14.28
N ARG A 204 -10.06 10.50 -13.36
CA ARG A 204 -9.62 10.14 -12.02
C ARG A 204 -10.74 10.38 -11.01
N GLY A 205 -10.80 9.55 -9.97
CA GLY A 205 -11.63 9.82 -8.80
C GLY A 205 -11.17 11.11 -8.10
N ALA A 206 -12.11 12.03 -7.84
CA ALA A 206 -11.81 13.30 -7.17
C ALA A 206 -11.33 13.11 -5.72
N THR A 207 -11.77 12.04 -5.06
CA THR A 207 -11.39 11.68 -3.70
C THR A 207 -10.86 10.25 -3.65
N THR A 208 -9.85 10.02 -2.82
CA THR A 208 -9.40 8.68 -2.48
C THR A 208 -10.33 8.06 -1.43
N VAL A 209 -10.41 6.74 -1.44
CA VAL A 209 -11.29 5.94 -0.56
C VAL A 209 -10.46 5.09 0.40
N GLU A 210 -11.08 4.59 1.45
CA GLU A 210 -10.40 3.86 2.52
C GLU A 210 -9.97 2.45 2.08
N HIS A 211 -10.76 1.82 1.21
CA HIS A 211 -10.51 0.46 0.77
C HIS A 211 -10.40 0.33 -0.74
N ARG A 212 -9.51 -0.56 -1.19
CA ARG A 212 -9.26 -0.80 -2.62
C ARG A 212 -10.53 -1.22 -3.37
N TRP A 213 -11.35 -2.10 -2.80
CA TRP A 213 -12.59 -2.57 -3.43
C TRP A 213 -13.55 -1.41 -3.78
N GLN A 214 -13.62 -0.37 -2.94
CA GLN A 214 -14.44 0.82 -3.23
C GLN A 214 -13.90 1.58 -4.45
N ALA A 215 -12.58 1.64 -4.60
CA ALA A 215 -11.94 2.26 -5.75
C ALA A 215 -12.18 1.42 -7.03
N GLU A 216 -12.14 0.08 -6.91
CA GLU A 216 -12.42 -0.83 -8.02
C GLU A 216 -13.88 -0.72 -8.49
N GLU A 217 -14.84 -0.71 -7.56
CA GLU A 217 -16.27 -0.50 -7.87
C GLU A 217 -16.50 0.86 -8.51
N ALA A 218 -15.90 1.93 -7.96
CA ALA A 218 -16.01 3.27 -8.54
C ALA A 218 -15.42 3.35 -9.95
N THR A 219 -14.29 2.67 -10.20
CA THR A 219 -13.67 2.58 -11.53
C THR A 219 -14.60 1.87 -12.51
N ALA A 220 -15.14 0.71 -12.12
CA ALA A 220 -16.03 -0.08 -12.95
C ALA A 220 -17.33 0.69 -13.26
N GLY A 221 -17.93 1.32 -12.26
CA GLY A 221 -19.11 2.16 -12.42
C GLY A 221 -18.85 3.37 -13.32
N ALA A 222 -17.70 4.05 -13.15
CA ALA A 222 -17.31 5.16 -14.00
C ALA A 222 -17.08 4.73 -15.45
N ALA A 223 -16.50 3.55 -15.69
CA ALA A 223 -16.30 3.03 -17.03
C ALA A 223 -17.63 2.72 -17.75
N VAL A 224 -18.64 2.23 -17.02
CA VAL A 224 -19.99 1.99 -17.57
C VAL A 224 -20.68 3.30 -17.97
N LEU A 225 -20.49 4.37 -17.19
CA LEU A 225 -21.09 5.69 -17.45
C LEU A 225 -20.37 6.48 -18.55
N ALA A 226 -19.13 6.13 -18.87
CA ALA A 226 -18.23 6.90 -19.73
C ALA A 226 -18.37 6.63 -21.24
N GLY A 227 -19.57 6.30 -21.74
CA GLY A 227 -19.82 5.92 -23.14
C GLY A 227 -18.94 6.65 -24.18
N THR A 228 -18.26 5.87 -25.03
CA THR A 228 -17.41 6.22 -26.21
C THR A 228 -16.66 7.56 -26.23
N ALA A 229 -16.32 8.15 -25.08
CA ALA A 229 -15.58 9.41 -25.05
C ALA A 229 -14.07 9.15 -24.90
N VAL A 230 -13.30 9.54 -25.92
CA VAL A 230 -11.84 9.60 -25.90
C VAL A 230 -11.42 11.07 -25.90
N PRO A 231 -10.72 11.57 -24.86
CA PRO A 231 -9.88 12.75 -24.99
C PRO A 231 -8.43 12.36 -25.29
N SER A 232 -7.74 13.27 -25.95
CA SER A 232 -6.49 13.13 -26.70
C SER A 232 -5.34 12.42 -25.96
N GLN A 233 -4.97 11.26 -26.50
CA GLN A 233 -3.71 10.55 -26.29
C GLN A 233 -2.53 11.23 -27.03
N GLU A 234 -2.52 12.56 -27.15
CA GLU A 234 -1.61 13.29 -28.04
C GLU A 234 -0.12 12.99 -27.80
N HIS A 235 0.27 12.71 -26.55
CA HIS A 235 1.67 12.39 -26.20
C HIS A 235 2.10 10.96 -26.56
N CYS A 236 1.17 10.01 -26.63
CA CYS A 236 1.48 8.61 -26.94
C CYS A 236 1.10 8.21 -28.37
N ALA A 237 0.30 9.04 -29.07
CA ALA A 237 -0.22 8.77 -30.41
C ALA A 237 0.88 8.73 -31.49
N ALA A 238 2.02 9.39 -31.27
CA ALA A 238 3.14 9.42 -32.21
C ALA A 238 4.21 8.34 -31.93
N MET A 239 4.07 7.57 -30.84
CA MET A 239 5.05 6.55 -30.43
C MET A 239 4.79 5.22 -31.16
N THR A 240 5.85 4.53 -31.54
CA THR A 240 5.79 3.15 -32.06
C THR A 240 5.42 2.15 -30.95
N SER A 241 4.90 0.98 -31.32
CA SER A 241 4.72 -0.17 -30.43
C SER A 241 5.90 -0.44 -29.49
N ALA A 242 7.13 -0.39 -30.01
CA ALA A 242 8.34 -0.69 -29.24
C ALA A 242 8.62 0.38 -28.17
N GLU A 243 8.52 1.65 -28.54
CA GLU A 243 8.69 2.78 -27.62
C GLU A 243 7.59 2.80 -26.55
N LEU A 244 6.36 2.44 -26.92
CA LEU A 244 5.24 2.30 -25.97
C LEU A 244 5.49 1.19 -24.95
N ARG A 245 6.00 0.02 -25.38
CA ARG A 245 6.35 -1.06 -24.44
C ARG A 245 7.42 -0.61 -23.46
N GLU A 246 8.50 0.01 -23.95
CA GLU A 246 9.57 0.52 -23.10
C GLU A 246 9.08 1.59 -22.11
N LEU A 247 8.23 2.51 -22.57
CA LEU A 247 7.61 3.52 -21.70
C LEU A 247 6.72 2.89 -20.64
N VAL A 248 5.84 1.95 -21.02
CA VAL A 248 4.94 1.26 -20.09
C VAL A 248 5.74 0.46 -19.06
N ASP A 249 6.82 -0.20 -19.46
CA ASP A 249 7.67 -0.95 -18.52
C ASP A 249 8.36 -0.03 -17.52
N ARG A 250 8.89 1.13 -17.96
CA ARG A 250 9.40 2.15 -17.03
C ARG A 250 8.34 2.68 -16.07
N LEU A 251 7.13 2.95 -16.58
CA LEU A 251 6.03 3.44 -15.74
C LEU A 251 5.56 2.38 -14.75
N ARG A 252 5.53 1.09 -15.15
CA ARG A 252 5.19 -0.03 -14.26
C ARG A 252 6.25 -0.23 -13.19
N ASP A 253 7.53 -0.16 -13.54
CA ASP A 253 8.63 -0.18 -12.58
C ASP A 253 8.46 0.95 -11.56
N ARG A 254 8.29 2.20 -12.03
CA ARG A 254 8.03 3.35 -11.14
C ARG A 254 6.79 3.17 -10.27
N ALA A 255 5.70 2.64 -10.81
CA ALA A 255 4.45 2.37 -10.11
C ALA A 255 4.57 1.26 -9.06
N SER A 256 5.57 0.38 -9.20
CA SER A 256 5.86 -0.69 -8.24
C SER A 256 6.76 -0.24 -7.09
N ARG A 257 7.50 0.86 -7.28
CA ARG A 257 8.36 1.48 -6.26
C ARG A 257 7.58 2.33 -5.28
N THR A 258 8.12 2.47 -4.08
CA THR A 258 7.54 3.28 -3.01
C THR A 258 8.54 4.29 -2.50
N LEU A 259 8.08 5.51 -2.24
CA LEU A 259 8.94 6.56 -1.70
C LEU A 259 9.32 6.24 -0.25
N GLY A 260 10.62 6.15 0.00
CA GLY A 260 11.25 6.11 1.31
C GLY A 260 11.21 4.77 2.03
N VAL A 261 10.56 3.74 1.51
CA VAL A 261 10.37 2.46 2.21
C VAL A 261 10.19 1.33 1.21
N ASP A 262 10.61 0.10 1.54
CA ASP A 262 10.27 -1.09 0.74
C ASP A 262 8.74 -1.29 0.69
N PRO A 263 8.15 -1.63 -0.47
CA PRO A 263 6.71 -1.88 -0.61
C PRO A 263 6.10 -2.82 0.45
N ARG A 264 6.89 -3.77 0.99
CA ARG A 264 6.47 -4.71 2.04
C ARG A 264 6.21 -4.05 3.40
N HIS A 265 6.79 -2.87 3.65
CA HIS A 265 6.75 -2.18 4.95
C HIS A 265 5.91 -0.90 4.93
N VAL A 266 5.23 -0.59 3.84
CA VAL A 266 4.37 0.61 3.70
C VAL A 266 3.28 0.72 4.77
N LEU A 267 2.86 -0.41 5.34
CA LEU A 267 1.79 -0.48 6.35
C LEU A 267 2.31 -0.47 7.80
N ASP A 268 3.62 -0.53 7.99
CA ASP A 268 4.23 -0.46 9.31
C ASP A 268 4.01 0.95 9.91
N GLN A 269 3.45 1.00 11.12
CA GLN A 269 3.02 2.26 11.74
C GLN A 269 4.21 3.09 12.22
N ASP A 270 5.29 2.44 12.66
CA ASP A 270 6.48 3.15 13.11
C ASP A 270 7.25 3.69 11.91
N VAL A 271 7.33 2.92 10.82
CA VAL A 271 7.86 3.40 9.55
C VAL A 271 7.03 4.55 9.01
N ALA A 272 5.69 4.45 9.01
CA ALA A 272 4.82 5.53 8.56
C ALA A 272 5.00 6.80 9.39
N ALA A 273 5.14 6.67 10.72
CA ALA A 273 5.40 7.81 11.60
C ALA A 273 6.78 8.44 11.34
N ALA A 274 7.81 7.63 11.10
CA ALA A 274 9.14 8.12 10.75
C ALA A 274 9.16 8.82 9.38
N LEU A 275 8.45 8.29 8.38
CA LEU A 275 8.30 8.95 7.07
C LEU A 275 7.56 10.28 7.19
N GLN A 276 6.54 10.36 8.05
CA GLN A 276 5.84 11.63 8.30
C GLN A 276 6.76 12.66 8.97
N LEU A 277 7.54 12.24 9.98
CA LEU A 277 8.55 13.09 10.63
C LEU A 277 9.57 13.62 9.59
N LEU A 278 10.03 12.73 8.72
CA LEU A 278 11.10 13.02 7.76
C LEU A 278 10.59 13.55 6.42
N ALA A 279 9.34 14.02 6.33
CA ALA A 279 8.70 14.41 5.06
C ALA A 279 9.42 15.53 4.29
N ALA A 280 10.27 16.33 4.97
CA ALA A 280 11.09 17.36 4.33
C ALA A 280 12.34 16.81 3.63
N TRP A 281 12.67 15.54 3.85
CA TRP A 281 13.82 14.90 3.24
C TRP A 281 13.52 14.39 1.83
N HIS A 282 14.56 14.26 1.03
CA HIS A 282 14.47 13.59 -0.26
C HIS A 282 14.39 12.07 -0.06
N PHE A 283 13.20 11.50 -0.19
CA PHE A 283 12.99 10.06 -0.14
C PHE A 283 13.43 9.36 -1.43
N ALA A 284 14.08 8.21 -1.28
CA ALA A 284 14.43 7.37 -2.41
C ALA A 284 13.20 6.62 -2.95
N GLU A 285 13.19 6.28 -4.24
CA GLU A 285 12.19 5.37 -4.81
C GLU A 285 12.65 3.92 -4.67
N VAL A 286 12.07 3.20 -3.72
CA VAL A 286 12.55 1.89 -3.28
C VAL A 286 11.76 0.77 -3.98
N PRO A 287 12.42 -0.14 -4.71
CA PRO A 287 11.77 -1.31 -5.28
C PRO A 287 11.60 -2.41 -4.22
N ARG A 288 10.72 -3.37 -4.50
CA ARG A 288 10.51 -4.53 -3.63
C ARG A 288 11.77 -5.37 -3.55
N GLY A 289 12.20 -5.70 -2.34
CA GLY A 289 13.35 -6.58 -2.13
C GLY A 289 14.69 -5.85 -2.09
N PHE A 290 14.70 -4.53 -2.26
CA PHE A 290 15.93 -3.73 -2.18
C PHE A 290 16.64 -3.91 -0.84
N ASN A 291 17.95 -4.13 -0.91
CA ASN A 291 18.81 -4.25 0.24
C ASN A 291 19.99 -3.28 0.14
N PRO A 292 20.02 -2.18 0.92
CA PRO A 292 21.10 -1.21 0.84
C PRO A 292 22.47 -1.79 1.25
N ALA A 293 22.50 -2.93 1.95
CA ALA A 293 23.72 -3.62 2.33
C ALA A 293 24.27 -4.57 1.27
N ALA A 294 23.47 -4.89 0.25
CA ALA A 294 23.90 -5.71 -0.88
C ALA A 294 25.11 -5.07 -1.57
N LYS A 295 26.05 -5.91 -2.03
CA LYS A 295 27.21 -5.46 -2.81
C LYS A 295 26.76 -5.17 -4.24
N GLU A 296 27.51 -4.31 -4.92
CA GLU A 296 27.30 -4.04 -6.33
C GLU A 296 27.32 -5.36 -7.13
N GLY A 297 26.34 -5.54 -8.01
CA GLY A 297 26.14 -6.75 -8.80
C GLY A 297 25.32 -7.87 -8.12
N CYS A 298 24.92 -7.72 -6.85
CA CYS A 298 23.95 -8.63 -6.23
C CYS A 298 22.51 -8.33 -6.72
N GLU A 299 21.64 -9.35 -6.74
CA GLU A 299 20.25 -9.25 -7.23
C GLU A 299 19.42 -8.20 -6.46
N ASP A 300 19.71 -8.04 -5.17
CA ASP A 300 19.04 -7.14 -4.24
C ASP A 300 19.69 -5.74 -4.17
N HIS A 301 20.69 -5.45 -5.02
CA HIS A 301 21.29 -4.13 -5.21
C HIS A 301 20.67 -3.40 -6.40
N ASP A 302 20.26 -2.14 -6.18
CA ASP A 302 19.75 -1.27 -7.24
C ASP A 302 20.44 0.11 -7.19
N PRO A 303 21.28 0.46 -8.19
CA PRO A 303 22.01 1.74 -8.20
C PRO A 303 21.11 2.95 -8.43
N SER A 304 19.88 2.79 -8.90
CA SER A 304 18.92 3.89 -9.07
C SER A 304 18.40 4.43 -7.74
N VAL A 305 18.52 3.67 -6.64
CA VAL A 305 18.02 4.06 -5.32
C VAL A 305 18.96 5.07 -4.69
N THR A 306 18.55 6.34 -4.65
CA THR A 306 19.27 7.43 -3.99
C THR A 306 18.29 8.28 -3.17
N GLY A 307 18.68 8.60 -1.94
CA GLY A 307 17.86 9.35 -0.97
C GLY A 307 17.68 8.61 0.35
N LEU A 308 16.74 9.10 1.14
CA LEU A 308 16.40 8.55 2.45
C LEU A 308 15.53 7.30 2.32
N VAL A 309 15.90 6.24 3.05
CA VAL A 309 15.15 4.99 3.18
C VAL A 309 14.92 4.69 4.67
N VAL A 310 13.71 4.29 5.02
CA VAL A 310 13.30 3.87 6.36
C VAL A 310 12.87 2.40 6.28
N VAL A 311 13.42 1.58 7.17
CA VAL A 311 13.05 0.17 7.31
C VAL A 311 12.68 -0.15 8.75
N PRO A 312 11.76 -1.10 8.98
CA PRO A 312 11.53 -1.59 10.32
C PRO A 312 12.77 -2.35 10.82
N ALA A 313 13.02 -2.25 12.11
CA ALA A 313 14.01 -3.02 12.84
C ALA A 313 13.30 -3.83 13.94
N ALA A 314 14.00 -4.83 14.49
CA ALA A 314 13.44 -5.65 15.58
C ALA A 314 12.96 -4.77 16.75
N ASN A 315 11.98 -5.26 17.52
CA ASN A 315 11.48 -4.64 18.74
C ASN A 315 10.84 -3.24 18.58
N GLY A 316 10.15 -2.98 17.46
CA GLY A 316 9.44 -1.70 17.24
C GLY A 316 10.36 -0.51 16.96
N HIS A 317 11.61 -0.79 16.58
CA HIS A 317 12.53 0.23 16.11
C HIS A 317 12.34 0.50 14.63
N VAL A 318 12.69 1.71 14.20
CA VAL A 318 12.91 2.03 12.79
C VAL A 318 14.37 2.33 12.57
N THR A 319 14.87 2.01 11.38
CA THR A 319 16.20 2.40 10.93
C THR A 319 16.07 3.32 9.73
N ALA A 320 16.57 4.54 9.86
CA ALA A 320 16.73 5.49 8.76
C ALA A 320 18.15 5.41 8.19
N LEU A 321 18.23 5.28 6.87
CA LEU A 321 19.46 5.17 6.10
C LEU A 321 19.48 6.24 4.99
N TRP A 322 20.60 6.96 4.87
CA TRP A 322 20.87 7.71 3.65
C TRP A 322 21.53 6.78 2.65
N VAL A 323 20.96 6.68 1.45
CA VAL A 323 21.41 5.79 0.39
C VAL A 323 21.88 6.64 -0.79
N GLU A 324 23.05 6.32 -1.33
CA GLU A 324 23.52 6.85 -2.61
C GLU A 324 23.96 5.69 -3.50
N ASN A 325 23.52 5.68 -4.75
CA ASN A 325 23.83 4.62 -5.71
C ASN A 325 23.54 3.21 -5.15
N GLY A 326 22.39 3.03 -4.49
CA GLY A 326 21.97 1.74 -3.92
C GLY A 326 22.71 1.30 -2.66
N ARG A 327 23.53 2.16 -2.04
CA ARG A 327 24.37 1.82 -0.88
C ARG A 327 24.18 2.82 0.26
N TYR A 328 24.11 2.33 1.50
CA TYR A 328 24.05 3.18 2.71
C TYR A 328 25.43 3.61 3.25
N VAL A 329 26.48 3.39 2.47
CA VAL A 329 27.87 3.76 2.78
C VAL A 329 28.51 4.35 1.54
N THR A 330 29.53 5.19 1.73
CA THR A 330 30.34 5.73 0.63
C THR A 330 31.07 4.62 -0.13
N PRO A 331 31.64 4.90 -1.32
CA PRO A 331 32.51 3.93 -2.02
C PRO A 331 33.68 3.43 -1.17
N ALA A 332 34.17 4.24 -0.22
CA ALA A 332 35.21 3.85 0.73
C ALA A 332 34.70 2.99 1.90
N GLY A 333 33.38 2.76 2.02
CA GLY A 333 32.75 2.04 3.12
C GLY A 333 32.49 2.88 4.36
N ASP A 334 32.67 4.20 4.25
CA ASP A 334 32.44 5.16 5.33
C ASP A 334 30.95 5.50 5.48
N PRO A 335 30.50 5.88 6.69
CA PRO A 335 29.15 6.40 6.90
C PRO A 335 28.95 7.78 6.27
N PHE A 336 27.73 8.06 5.82
CA PHE A 336 27.27 9.41 5.46
C PHE A 336 27.07 10.27 6.73
N ARG A 337 28.19 10.74 7.31
CA ARG A 337 28.23 11.33 8.68
C ARG A 337 27.33 12.55 8.84
N ALA A 338 27.28 13.43 7.84
CA ALA A 338 26.48 14.65 7.91
C ALA A 338 24.98 14.32 7.95
N GLN A 339 24.53 13.45 7.05
CA GLN A 339 23.15 12.98 6.96
C GLN A 339 22.74 12.21 8.22
N CYS A 340 23.59 11.28 8.70
CA CYS A 340 23.33 10.55 9.94
C CYS A 340 23.23 11.47 11.17
N ARG A 341 24.02 12.56 11.22
CA ARG A 341 23.94 13.56 12.29
C ARG A 341 22.61 14.33 12.22
N ALA A 342 22.23 14.80 11.04
CA ALA A 342 20.99 15.52 10.85
C ALA A 342 19.76 14.65 11.14
N LEU A 343 19.72 13.41 10.63
CA LEU A 343 18.65 12.44 10.93
C LEU A 343 18.51 12.18 12.44
N ARG A 344 19.63 12.02 13.15
CA ARG A 344 19.63 11.86 14.61
C ARG A 344 18.98 13.07 15.29
N GLN A 345 19.35 14.28 14.88
CA GLN A 345 18.78 15.50 15.43
C GLN A 345 17.28 15.61 15.18
N GLU A 346 16.79 15.25 13.98
CA GLU A 346 15.35 15.25 13.66
C GLU A 346 14.57 14.29 14.57
N PHE A 347 15.07 13.07 14.74
CA PHE A 347 14.46 12.10 15.64
C PHE A 347 14.46 12.60 17.10
N GLU A 348 15.59 13.07 17.60
CA GLU A 348 15.73 13.59 18.96
C GLU A 348 14.82 14.81 19.21
N ASN A 349 14.76 15.76 18.27
CA ASN A 349 13.89 16.94 18.35
C ASN A 349 12.41 16.56 18.38
N ALA A 350 12.03 15.49 17.69
CA ALA A 350 10.67 14.94 17.71
C ALA A 350 10.40 14.03 18.91
N GLY A 351 11.34 13.91 19.86
CA GLY A 351 11.20 13.11 21.06
C GLY A 351 11.45 11.61 20.87
N TRP A 352 11.89 11.17 19.69
CA TRP A 352 12.24 9.78 19.44
C TRP A 352 13.49 9.39 20.20
N LYS A 353 13.48 8.17 20.76
CA LYS A 353 14.63 7.64 21.48
C LYS A 353 15.60 7.00 20.49
N VAL A 354 16.67 7.70 20.17
CA VAL A 354 17.73 7.18 19.29
C VAL A 354 18.56 6.13 20.02
N VAL A 355 18.80 5.00 19.35
CA VAL A 355 19.62 3.90 19.87
C VAL A 355 21.11 4.27 19.72
N PRO A 356 21.91 4.24 20.80
CA PRO A 356 23.35 4.51 20.72
C PRO A 356 24.11 3.44 19.94
N GLY A 357 25.22 3.82 19.30
CA GLY A 357 26.22 2.88 18.77
C GLY A 357 26.17 2.61 17.27
N THR A 358 25.14 3.05 16.55
CA THR A 358 25.10 2.92 15.08
C THR A 358 25.68 4.18 14.40
N VAL A 359 26.84 4.02 13.75
CA VAL A 359 27.54 5.14 13.07
C VAL A 359 27.09 5.31 11.62
N ARG A 360 26.62 4.23 10.98
CA ARG A 360 26.23 4.19 9.56
C ARG A 360 24.74 4.41 9.30
N VAL A 361 23.92 4.28 10.34
CA VAL A 361 22.47 4.39 10.27
C VAL A 361 21.95 5.04 11.55
N VAL A 362 20.73 5.56 11.51
CA VAL A 362 20.06 6.07 12.70
C VAL A 362 18.92 5.13 13.04
N THR A 363 19.07 4.39 14.14
CA THR A 363 17.97 3.56 14.68
C THR A 363 17.28 4.35 15.77
N ALA A 364 15.96 4.43 15.71
CA ALA A 364 15.17 5.16 16.69
C ALA A 364 13.92 4.37 17.08
N HIS A 365 13.51 4.53 18.32
CA HIS A 365 12.20 4.09 18.78
C HIS A 365 11.27 5.30 18.76
N ARG A 366 10.08 5.12 18.18
CA ARG A 366 9.03 6.13 18.22
C ARG A 366 8.80 6.54 19.67
N PRO A 367 8.67 7.83 20.00
CA PRO A 367 8.19 8.17 21.33
C PRO A 367 6.87 7.43 21.49
N THR A 368 6.76 6.59 22.51
CA THR A 368 5.43 6.23 22.99
C THR A 368 4.74 7.56 23.20
N PRO A 369 3.70 7.88 22.40
CA PRO A 369 3.05 9.17 22.52
C PRO A 369 2.51 9.34 23.93
#